data_AF-A0A817LNK6-F1
#
_entry.id   AF-A0A817LNK6-F1
#
_cell.length_a   1.000
_cell.length_b   1.000
_cell.length_c   1.000
_cell.angle_alpha   90.00
_cell.angle_beta   90.00
_cell.angle_gamma   90.00
#
_symmetry.space_group_name_H-M   'P 1'
#
loop_
_entity.id
_entity.type
_entity.pdbx_description
1 polymer ?
#
loop_
_entity_poly.entity_id
_entity_poly.type
_entity_poly.pdbx_seq_one_letter_code
_entity_poly.pdbx_strand_id
1 'polypeptide(L)'
;AATVDLHTIHGNVLPANINSSLDLQSWSSSPVSRSSTLTIYNRLGLRVLRFDYDLEFLYGGSLNGRGAYLDGITVVPSRTTVAWCYVFNANVEITSVRNVGTSDNPVAAAHVELKYQLKALSRAEGTTSFDVKGDGRVDILHMK
;
A
#
# COMPACT_ATOMS: atom_id res chain seq x y z
N ALA A 1 -16.83 7.54 22.00
CA ALA A 1 -16.32 8.44 20.95
C ALA A 1 -15.93 7.60 19.74
N ALA A 2 -15.80 8.19 18.54
CA ALA A 2 -15.17 7.50 17.41
C ALA A 2 -13.65 7.53 17.61
N THR A 3 -12.97 6.44 17.29
CA THR A 3 -11.50 6.32 17.39
C THR A 3 -10.96 5.81 16.06
N VAL A 4 -9.84 6.38 15.63
CA VAL A 4 -9.13 6.04 14.39
C VAL A 4 -7.67 5.82 14.74
N ASP A 5 -7.21 4.58 14.55
CA ASP A 5 -5.82 4.19 14.75
C ASP A 5 -5.26 3.70 13.41
N LEU A 6 -4.26 4.41 12.86
CA LEU A 6 -3.67 4.11 11.56
C LEU A 6 -2.17 3.88 11.73
N HIS A 7 -1.71 2.70 11.33
CA HIS A 7 -0.29 2.39 11.20
C HIS A 7 0.07 2.26 9.73
N THR A 8 0.93 3.16 9.27
CA THR A 8 1.47 3.17 7.90
C THR A 8 2.93 2.76 7.95
N ILE A 9 3.33 1.91 7.00
CA ILE A 9 4.75 1.58 6.80
C ILE A 9 5.29 2.37 5.60
N HIS A 10 6.61 2.54 5.61
CA HIS A 10 7.40 2.93 4.45
C HIS A 10 8.34 1.79 4.14
N GLY A 11 8.33 1.29 2.91
CA GLY A 11 9.22 0.22 2.49
C GLY A 11 9.83 0.46 1.13
N ASN A 12 10.94 -0.21 0.89
CA ASN A 12 11.66 -0.21 -0.37
C ASN A 12 11.96 -1.66 -0.78
N VAL A 13 12.18 -1.87 -2.08
CA VAL A 13 12.60 -3.16 -2.62
C VAL A 13 13.80 -2.92 -3.51
N LEU A 14 14.97 -3.03 -2.89
CA LEU A 14 16.28 -2.77 -3.47
C LEU A 14 17.00 -4.09 -3.78
N PRO A 15 18.02 -4.10 -4.65
CA PRO A 15 18.89 -5.26 -4.82
C PRO A 15 19.66 -5.57 -3.53
N ALA A 16 19.95 -6.86 -3.31
CA ALA A 16 20.47 -7.37 -2.04
C ALA A 16 21.82 -6.78 -1.59
N ASN A 17 22.58 -6.17 -2.49
CA ASN A 17 23.92 -5.64 -2.25
C ASN A 17 23.95 -4.13 -1.96
N ILE A 18 22.80 -3.46 -1.89
CA ILE A 18 22.70 -2.03 -1.56
C ILE A 18 21.65 -1.80 -0.48
N ASN A 19 21.82 -0.72 0.29
CA ASN A 19 20.92 -0.38 1.40
C ASN A 19 20.22 0.96 1.20
N SER A 20 20.53 1.71 0.14
CA SER A 20 20.02 3.06 -0.09
C SER A 20 19.51 3.22 -1.53
N SER A 21 18.38 3.91 -1.68
CA SER A 21 17.87 4.31 -3.00
C SER A 21 18.75 5.36 -3.69
N LEU A 22 19.65 6.02 -2.96
CA LEU A 22 20.64 6.95 -3.51
C LEU A 22 21.72 6.24 -4.35
N ASP A 23 21.93 4.95 -4.13
CA ASP A 23 22.86 4.13 -4.94
C ASP A 23 22.23 3.69 -6.27
N LEU A 24 20.93 3.99 -6.47
CA LEU A 24 20.18 3.72 -7.69
C LEU A 24 19.88 5.02 -8.43
N GLN A 25 19.66 4.89 -9.74
CA GLN A 25 19.35 6.00 -10.64
C GLN A 25 18.12 5.71 -11.49
N SER A 26 17.65 6.69 -12.26
CA SER A 26 16.52 6.57 -13.19
C SER A 26 15.15 6.38 -12.51
N TRP A 27 15.05 6.77 -11.24
CA TRP A 27 13.77 6.87 -10.54
C TRP A 27 12.77 7.74 -11.31
N SER A 28 11.49 7.37 -11.20
CA SER A 28 10.38 8.20 -11.65
C SER A 28 10.44 9.59 -11.01
N SER A 29 10.20 10.64 -11.80
CA SER A 29 10.28 12.03 -11.33
C SER A 29 9.21 12.41 -10.30
N SER A 30 8.15 11.60 -10.18
CA SER A 30 7.11 11.74 -9.17
C SER A 30 6.62 10.35 -8.75
N PRO A 31 6.14 10.19 -7.49
CA PRO A 31 5.52 8.94 -7.06
C PRO A 31 4.29 8.61 -7.91
N VAL A 32 4.10 7.32 -8.20
CA VAL A 32 2.79 6.83 -8.61
C VAL A 32 1.88 6.95 -7.40
N SER A 33 0.72 7.58 -7.59
CA SER A 33 -0.31 7.69 -6.56
C SER A 33 -1.61 7.07 -7.07
N ARG A 34 -2.15 6.09 -6.34
CA ARG A 34 -3.39 5.38 -6.67
C ARG A 34 -4.40 5.53 -5.54
N SER A 35 -5.36 6.44 -5.76
CA SER A 35 -6.46 6.67 -4.84
C SER A 35 -7.44 5.51 -4.80
N SER A 36 -7.87 5.15 -3.59
CA SER A 36 -8.88 4.13 -3.31
C SER A 36 -9.76 4.56 -2.14
N THR A 37 -10.98 4.02 -2.10
CA THR A 37 -11.95 4.30 -1.05
C THR A 37 -12.50 3.00 -0.49
N LEU A 38 -12.33 2.79 0.82
CA LEU A 38 -13.02 1.76 1.58
C LEU A 38 -14.26 2.36 2.24
N THR A 39 -15.43 1.79 1.94
CA THR A 39 -16.70 2.20 2.55
C THR A 39 -17.39 1.00 3.19
N ILE A 40 -17.83 1.15 4.45
CA ILE A 40 -18.58 0.12 5.18
C ILE A 40 -19.93 0.68 5.62
N TYR A 41 -20.98 -0.10 5.42
CA TYR A 41 -22.34 0.16 5.86
C TYR A 41 -22.72 -0.82 6.98
N ASN A 42 -23.52 -0.36 7.94
CA ASN A 42 -24.12 -1.25 8.93
C ASN A 42 -25.37 -1.96 8.37
N ARG A 43 -25.98 -2.84 9.16
CA ARG A 43 -27.19 -3.59 8.77
C ARG A 43 -28.42 -2.73 8.50
N LEU A 44 -28.42 -1.46 8.90
CA LEU A 44 -29.49 -0.49 8.64
C LEU A 44 -29.24 0.31 7.35
N GLY A 45 -28.17 0.01 6.60
CA GLY A 45 -27.80 0.73 5.38
C GLY A 45 -27.15 2.10 5.64
N LEU A 46 -26.79 2.42 6.89
CA LEU A 46 -26.10 3.67 7.22
C LEU A 46 -24.59 3.49 7.06
N ARG A 47 -23.94 4.45 6.40
CA ARG A 47 -22.47 4.46 6.24
C ARG A 47 -21.82 4.71 7.60
N VAL A 48 -20.98 3.77 8.03
CA VAL A 48 -20.28 3.83 9.32
C VAL A 48 -18.79 4.07 9.19
N LEU A 49 -18.22 3.80 8.01
CA LEU A 49 -16.84 4.11 7.66
C LEU A 49 -16.77 4.64 6.23
N ARG A 50 -15.98 5.69 6.04
CA ARG A 50 -15.34 6.03 4.77
C ARG A 50 -13.87 6.26 5.03
N PHE A 51 -13.02 5.53 4.33
CA PHE A 51 -11.57 5.63 4.41
C PHE A 51 -11.04 5.80 2.99
N ASP A 52 -10.72 7.05 2.64
CA ASP A 52 -10.04 7.42 1.39
C ASP A 52 -8.53 7.42 1.66
N TYR A 53 -7.77 6.74 0.79
CA TYR A 53 -6.33 6.59 0.92
C TYR A 53 -5.67 6.45 -0.45
N ASP A 54 -4.38 6.78 -0.50
CA ASP A 54 -3.56 6.74 -1.69
C ASP A 54 -2.42 5.74 -1.49
N LEU A 55 -2.31 4.75 -2.38
CA LEU A 55 -1.11 3.92 -2.48
C LEU A 55 -0.05 4.69 -3.25
N GLU A 56 1.10 4.93 -2.63
CA GLU A 56 2.20 5.71 -3.18
C GLU A 56 3.49 4.90 -3.26
N PHE A 57 4.26 5.07 -4.34
CA PHE A 57 5.60 4.51 -4.48
C PHE A 57 6.37 5.18 -5.63
N LEU A 58 7.70 5.18 -5.53
CA LEU A 58 8.64 5.48 -6.61
C LEU A 58 9.07 4.18 -7.29
N TYR A 59 9.32 4.27 -8.59
CA TYR A 59 9.70 3.12 -9.43
C TYR A 59 10.82 3.50 -10.40
N GLY A 60 11.37 2.53 -11.11
CA GLY A 60 12.36 2.75 -12.17
C GLY A 60 13.81 2.85 -11.70
N GLY A 61 14.04 2.78 -10.38
CA GLY A 61 15.40 2.72 -9.82
C GLY A 61 16.19 1.59 -10.46
N SER A 62 17.41 1.88 -10.90
CA SER A 62 18.28 0.95 -11.61
C SER A 62 19.71 1.02 -11.09
N LEU A 63 20.38 -0.13 -11.01
CA LEU A 63 21.77 -0.21 -10.59
C LEU A 63 22.64 -0.36 -11.83
N ASN A 64 23.44 0.65 -12.15
CA ASN A 64 24.25 0.67 -13.40
C ASN A 64 23.41 0.39 -14.65
N GLY A 65 22.18 0.94 -14.70
CA GLY A 65 21.23 0.75 -15.80
C GLY A 65 20.57 -0.64 -15.85
N ARG A 66 20.72 -1.47 -14.81
CA ARG A 66 20.11 -2.79 -14.72
C ARG A 66 19.00 -2.84 -13.67
N GLY A 67 17.90 -3.47 -14.08
CA GLY A 67 16.75 -3.71 -13.23
C GLY A 67 15.88 -2.49 -12.99
N ALA A 68 14.74 -2.76 -12.36
CA ALA A 68 13.74 -1.79 -11.99
C ALA A 68 13.28 -2.07 -10.55
N TYR A 69 13.60 -1.15 -9.64
CA TYR A 69 13.41 -1.27 -8.19
C TYR A 69 12.33 -0.31 -7.68
N LEU A 70 11.95 -0.50 -6.41
CA LEU A 70 10.89 0.27 -5.75
C LEU A 70 11.46 1.03 -4.55
N ASP A 71 10.97 2.23 -4.34
CA ASP A 71 11.25 3.03 -3.15
C ASP A 71 9.99 3.73 -2.63
N GLY A 72 9.97 4.04 -1.34
CA GLY A 72 8.90 4.81 -0.72
C GLY A 72 7.49 4.20 -0.83
N ILE A 73 7.38 2.87 -0.88
CA ILE A 73 6.09 2.18 -0.88
C ILE A 73 5.36 2.50 0.43
N THR A 74 4.18 3.11 0.31
CA THR A 74 3.36 3.47 1.46
C THR A 74 1.89 3.61 1.08
N VAL A 75 1.03 3.67 2.09
CA VAL A 75 -0.38 4.02 1.92
C VAL A 75 -0.67 5.23 2.80
N VAL A 76 -1.06 6.32 2.17
CA VAL A 76 -1.31 7.61 2.83
C VAL A 76 -2.82 7.82 2.98
N PRO A 77 -3.34 7.97 4.20
CA PRO A 77 -4.75 8.30 4.39
C PRO A 77 -5.03 9.74 3.98
N SER A 78 -5.99 9.96 3.08
CA SER A 78 -6.37 11.31 2.62
C SER A 78 -7.63 11.83 3.30
N ARG A 79 -8.60 10.94 3.61
CA ARG A 79 -9.79 11.30 4.40
C ARG A 79 -10.34 10.09 5.14
N THR A 80 -10.51 10.23 6.45
CA THR A 80 -11.15 9.21 7.29
C THR A 80 -12.39 9.77 7.96
N THR A 81 -13.52 9.06 7.87
CA THR A 81 -14.76 9.39 8.57
C THR A 81 -15.31 8.13 9.20
N VAL A 82 -15.51 8.16 10.52
CA VAL A 82 -16.02 7.04 11.31
C VAL A 82 -17.24 7.50 12.08
N ALA A 83 -18.32 6.72 12.03
CA ALA A 83 -19.54 7.01 12.78
C ALA A 83 -19.31 6.87 14.29
N TRP A 84 -20.17 7.54 15.07
CA TRP A 84 -20.13 7.46 16.52
C TRP A 84 -20.29 6.01 17.02
N CYS A 85 -19.56 5.66 18.08
CA CYS A 85 -19.45 4.31 18.68
C CYS A 85 -18.78 3.23 17.82
N TYR A 86 -18.06 3.62 16.75
CA TYR A 86 -17.18 2.73 16.01
C TYR A 86 -15.70 3.08 16.29
N VAL A 87 -14.87 2.06 16.30
CA VAL A 87 -13.41 2.15 16.38
C VAL A 87 -12.84 1.55 15.10
N PHE A 88 -12.10 2.34 14.33
CA PHE A 88 -11.45 1.90 13.10
C PHE A 88 -9.95 1.76 13.33
N ASN A 89 -9.42 0.60 13.00
CA ASN A 89 -7.98 0.32 12.98
C ASN A 89 -7.60 -0.05 11.55
N ALA A 90 -6.49 0.48 11.06
CA ALA A 90 -5.89 0.02 9.81
C ALA A 90 -4.37 -0.09 9.96
N ASN A 91 -3.81 -1.11 9.32
CA ASN A 91 -2.39 -1.41 9.33
C ASN A 91 -1.95 -1.80 7.91
N VAL A 92 -0.84 -1.22 7.48
CA VAL A 92 -0.26 -1.45 6.16
C VAL A 92 0.97 -2.31 6.33
N GLU A 93 1.11 -3.37 5.54
CA GLU A 93 2.26 -4.28 5.58
C GLU A 93 2.74 -4.62 4.18
N ILE A 94 4.05 -4.76 4.00
CA ILE A 94 4.63 -5.41 2.82
C ILE A 94 4.85 -6.86 3.23
N THR A 95 4.01 -7.77 2.74
CA THR A 95 4.02 -9.17 3.19
C THR A 95 4.95 -10.05 2.36
N SER A 96 5.28 -9.64 1.12
CA SER A 96 6.28 -10.32 0.30
C SER A 96 6.94 -9.39 -0.70
N VAL A 97 8.18 -9.71 -1.06
CA VAL A 97 8.94 -9.09 -2.15
C VAL A 97 9.48 -10.18 -3.06
N ARG A 98 9.50 -9.93 -4.38
CA ARG A 98 9.92 -10.91 -5.39
C ARG A 98 10.50 -10.25 -6.63
N ASN A 99 11.32 -10.99 -7.37
CA ASN A 99 11.72 -10.62 -8.72
C ASN A 99 10.70 -11.21 -9.72
N VAL A 100 10.00 -10.34 -10.46
CA VAL A 100 9.08 -10.75 -11.55
C VAL A 100 9.71 -10.61 -12.95
N GLY A 101 10.95 -10.12 -13.00
CA GLY A 101 11.77 -10.04 -14.21
C GLY A 101 12.69 -11.24 -14.35
N THR A 102 13.88 -11.00 -14.89
CA THR A 102 14.94 -12.02 -15.05
C THR A 102 16.09 -11.76 -14.08
N SER A 103 17.06 -12.66 -14.01
CA SER A 103 18.29 -12.41 -13.22
C SER A 103 19.13 -11.28 -13.83
N ASP A 104 19.15 -11.15 -15.15
CA ASP A 104 19.95 -10.14 -15.86
C ASP A 104 19.28 -8.76 -15.87
N ASN A 105 17.95 -8.75 -15.89
CA ASN A 105 17.14 -7.55 -15.79
C ASN A 105 16.00 -7.77 -14.76
N PRO A 106 16.31 -7.62 -13.46
CA PRO A 106 15.34 -7.86 -12.40
C PRO A 106 14.28 -6.78 -12.35
N VAL A 107 13.04 -7.17 -12.05
CA VAL A 107 11.95 -6.24 -11.79
C VAL A 107 11.42 -6.55 -10.41
N ALA A 108 11.65 -5.64 -9.46
CA ALA A 108 11.13 -5.78 -8.12
C ALA A 108 9.61 -5.75 -8.12
N ALA A 109 8.99 -6.58 -7.31
CA ALA A 109 7.57 -6.50 -6.99
C ALA A 109 7.36 -6.66 -5.48
N ALA A 110 6.45 -5.87 -4.92
CA ALA A 110 6.02 -5.99 -3.54
C ALA A 110 4.51 -6.30 -3.47
N HIS A 111 4.15 -7.23 -2.60
CA HIS A 111 2.77 -7.42 -2.18
C HIS A 111 2.51 -6.57 -0.94
N VAL A 112 1.58 -5.62 -1.05
CA VAL A 112 1.20 -4.69 0.00
C VAL A 112 -0.21 -5.02 0.46
N GLU A 113 -0.41 -5.13 1.76
CA GLU A 113 -1.69 -5.41 2.38
C GLU A 113 -2.10 -4.27 3.29
N LEU A 114 -3.28 -3.70 3.04
CA LEU A 114 -4.00 -2.85 3.97
C LEU A 114 -4.99 -3.73 4.75
N LYS A 115 -4.61 -4.10 5.96
CA LYS A 115 -5.47 -4.84 6.89
C LYS A 115 -6.26 -3.85 7.73
N TYR A 116 -7.56 -4.07 7.88
CA TYR A 116 -8.40 -3.17 8.67
C TYR A 116 -9.39 -3.90 9.56
N GLN A 117 -9.78 -3.22 10.63
CA GLN A 117 -10.78 -3.68 11.57
C GLN A 117 -11.69 -2.51 11.97
N LEU A 118 -13.00 -2.69 11.83
CA LEU A 118 -14.03 -1.79 12.32
C LEU A 118 -14.81 -2.49 13.46
N LYS A 119 -14.71 -1.93 14.68
CA LYS A 119 -15.32 -2.50 15.89
C LYS A 119 -16.44 -1.60 16.42
N ALA A 120 -17.58 -2.20 16.71
CA ALA A 120 -18.67 -1.65 17.53
C ALA A 120 -19.21 -2.79 18.44
N LEU A 121 -20.52 -3.04 18.45
CA LEU A 121 -21.11 -4.25 19.05
C LEU A 121 -20.69 -5.51 18.28
N SER A 122 -20.53 -5.40 16.97
CA SER A 122 -19.96 -6.43 16.10
C SER A 122 -18.58 -5.99 15.59
N ARG A 123 -17.82 -6.94 15.06
CA ARG A 123 -16.55 -6.70 14.38
C ARG A 123 -16.71 -6.98 12.88
N ALA A 124 -16.19 -6.07 12.06
CA ALA A 124 -15.92 -6.30 10.65
C ALA A 124 -14.41 -6.13 10.43
N GLU A 125 -13.81 -7.00 9.64
CA GLU A 125 -12.40 -6.95 9.29
C GLU A 125 -12.24 -7.35 7.83
N GLY A 126 -11.12 -6.96 7.23
CA GLY A 126 -10.82 -7.29 5.85
C GLY A 126 -9.42 -6.83 5.46
N THR A 127 -9.03 -7.20 4.26
CA THR A 127 -7.74 -6.86 3.68
C THR A 127 -7.95 -6.34 2.27
N THR A 128 -7.35 -5.19 1.94
CA THR A 128 -7.16 -4.77 0.55
C THR A 128 -5.71 -5.05 0.17
N SER A 129 -5.50 -5.78 -0.92
CA SER A 129 -4.16 -6.14 -1.39
C SER A 129 -3.78 -5.42 -2.67
N PHE A 130 -2.50 -5.10 -2.81
CA PHE A 130 -1.91 -4.46 -3.97
C PHE A 130 -0.62 -5.18 -4.34
N ASP A 131 -0.41 -5.40 -5.63
CA ASP A 131 0.91 -5.73 -6.16
C ASP A 131 1.47 -4.49 -6.87
N VAL A 132 2.60 -3.98 -6.37
CA VAL A 132 3.33 -2.88 -7.00
C VAL A 132 4.62 -3.39 -7.62
N LYS A 133 5.01 -2.85 -8.77
CA LYS A 133 6.18 -3.29 -9.54
C LYS A 133 7.12 -2.14 -9.83
N GLY A 134 8.43 -2.44 -9.85
CA GLY A 134 9.50 -1.47 -10.11
C GLY A 134 9.47 -0.86 -11.51
N ASP A 135 8.61 -1.37 -12.41
CA ASP A 135 8.32 -0.77 -13.71
C ASP A 135 7.11 0.21 -13.69
N GLY A 136 6.54 0.47 -12.52
CA GLY A 136 5.43 1.41 -12.31
C GLY A 136 4.04 0.79 -12.42
N ARG A 137 3.92 -0.51 -12.74
CA ARG A 137 2.63 -1.19 -12.78
C ARG A 137 2.08 -1.44 -11.37
N VAL A 138 0.75 -1.36 -11.26
CA VAL A 138 -0.01 -1.65 -10.04
C VAL A 138 -1.14 -2.58 -10.40
N ASP A 139 -1.21 -3.72 -9.74
CA ASP A 139 -2.35 -4.63 -9.81
C ASP A 139 -3.11 -4.51 -8.48
N ILE A 140 -4.31 -3.92 -8.52
CA ILE A 140 -5.17 -3.82 -7.34
C ILE A 140 -5.93 -5.13 -7.22
N LEU A 141 -5.58 -5.90 -6.20
CA LEU A 141 -6.20 -7.18 -5.90
C LEU A 141 -7.33 -6.93 -4.91
N HIS A 142 -8.49 -6.54 -5.44
CA HIS A 142 -9.73 -6.58 -4.67
C HIS A 142 -10.16 -8.04 -4.52
N MET A 143 -10.26 -8.57 -3.30
CA MET A 143 -11.01 -9.81 -3.09
C MET A 143 -11.77 -9.86 -1.77
N LYS A 144 -13.08 -10.04 -1.94
CA LYS A 144 -14.14 -10.61 -1.08
C LYS A 144 -14.34 -10.05 0.34
#